data_AF-A0A1F3N3V9-F1
#
_entry.id   AF-A0A1F3N3V9-F1
#
_cell.length_a   1.000
_cell.length_b   1.000
_cell.length_c   1.000
_cell.angle_alpha   90.00
_cell.angle_beta   90.00
_cell.angle_gamma   90.00
#
_symmetry.space_group_name_H-M   'P 1'
#
loop_
_entity.id
_entity.type
_entity.pdbx_description
1 polymer ?
#
loop_
_entity_poly.entity_id
_entity_poly.type
_entity_poly.pdbx_seq_one_letter_code
_entity_poly.pdbx_strand_id
1 'polypeptide(L)'
;MNDFVKAFVGEKRKFTHPVIVKVNLISDLEKLGFITTEDLAHLGVEGKVGVFFPHSYNWSGEFFIVPKEHVRPLNLPPGEVMKFAFTGGVTTV
;
A
#
# COMPACT_ATOMS: atom_id res chain seq x y z
N MET A 1 17.84 8.36 8.65
CA MET A 1 16.38 8.57 8.67
C MET A 1 15.93 9.73 7.78
N ASN A 2 16.58 10.91 7.82
CA ASN A 2 16.24 12.05 6.94
C ASN A 2 16.55 11.81 5.44
N ASP A 3 17.52 10.97 5.10
CA ASP A 3 17.79 10.63 3.69
C ASP A 3 16.82 9.58 3.11
N PHE A 4 16.16 8.78 3.96
CA PHE A 4 15.17 7.79 3.54
C PHE A 4 13.90 8.44 2.97
N VAL A 5 13.48 9.56 3.57
CA VAL A 5 12.35 10.35 3.09
C VAL A 5 12.73 11.10 1.80
N LYS A 6 13.97 11.61 1.69
CA LYS A 6 14.45 12.34 0.51
C LYS A 6 14.49 11.50 -0.77
N ALA A 7 14.86 10.21 -0.69
CA ALA A 7 14.88 9.31 -1.85
C ALA A 7 13.48 9.04 -2.44
N PHE A 8 12.43 9.15 -1.62
CA PHE A 8 11.03 8.95 -2.02
C PHE A 8 10.27 10.27 -2.27
N VAL A 9 10.80 11.40 -1.79
CA VAL A 9 10.25 12.76 -1.95
C VAL A 9 10.28 13.28 -3.40
N GLY A 10 11.02 12.64 -4.31
CA GLY A 10 10.92 12.90 -5.76
C GLY A 10 9.66 12.30 -6.40
N GLU A 11 9.16 11.16 -5.87
CA GLU A 11 7.97 10.42 -6.33
C GLU A 11 6.74 10.66 -5.43
N LYS A 12 6.58 11.89 -4.94
CA LYS A 12 5.58 12.36 -3.94
C LYS A 12 4.10 11.94 -4.11
N ARG A 13 3.70 11.16 -5.11
CA ARG A 13 2.31 10.83 -5.41
C ARG A 13 1.90 9.36 -5.25
N LYS A 14 2.83 8.40 -5.20
CA LYS A 14 2.45 6.97 -5.30
C LYS A 14 2.14 6.28 -3.96
N PHE A 15 2.61 6.82 -2.82
CA PHE A 15 2.45 6.16 -1.51
C PHE A 15 1.82 7.06 -0.45
N THR A 16 0.86 7.90 -0.85
CA THR A 16 0.14 8.82 0.04
C THR A 16 -1.20 8.29 0.53
N HIS A 17 -1.66 7.16 -0.03
CA HIS A 17 -2.99 6.61 0.22
C HIS A 17 -2.86 5.22 0.85
N PRO A 18 -2.60 5.13 2.17
CA PRO A 18 -2.51 3.85 2.86
C PRO A 18 -3.87 3.15 2.88
N VAL A 19 -3.84 1.83 2.69
CA VAL A 19 -5.04 0.99 2.64
C VAL A 19 -4.79 -0.33 3.34
N ILE A 20 -5.88 -0.94 3.80
CA ILE A 20 -5.95 -2.37 4.10
C ILE A 20 -6.71 -3.04 2.96
N VAL A 21 -6.20 -4.16 2.46
CA VAL A 21 -6.81 -4.91 1.37
C VAL A 21 -7.03 -6.35 1.80
N LYS A 22 -8.25 -6.85 1.63
CA LYS A 22 -8.54 -8.27 1.80
C LYS A 22 -7.99 -9.05 0.61
N VAL A 23 -6.92 -9.82 0.84
CA VAL A 23 -6.19 -10.55 -0.21
C VAL A 23 -6.56 -12.03 -0.28
N ASN A 24 -7.20 -12.56 0.76
CA ASN A 24 -7.74 -13.91 0.75
C ASN A 24 -9.15 -13.89 1.34
N LEU A 25 -10.15 -14.20 0.51
CA LEU A 25 -11.56 -14.19 0.91
C LEU A 25 -11.96 -15.42 1.73
N ILE A 26 -11.22 -16.53 1.62
CA ILE A 26 -11.51 -17.79 2.32
C ILE A 26 -11.00 -17.71 3.76
N SER A 27 -9.74 -17.30 3.93
CA SER A 27 -9.10 -17.23 5.24
C SER A 27 -9.15 -15.83 5.88
N ASP A 28 -9.91 -14.91 5.29
CA ASP A 28 -10.11 -13.53 5.77
C ASP A 28 -8.80 -12.78 6.08
N LEU A 29 -7.81 -12.93 5.19
CA LEU A 29 -6.51 -12.28 5.37
C LEU A 29 -6.50 -10.90 4.74
N GLU A 30 -5.97 -9.95 5.49
CA GLU A 30 -5.77 -8.57 5.10
C GLU A 30 -4.28 -8.24 4.95
N LYS A 31 -3.94 -7.37 4.00
CA LYS A 31 -2.60 -6.80 3.85
C LYS A 31 -2.66 -5.29 3.85
N LEU A 32 -1.66 -4.69 4.47
CA LEU A 32 -1.42 -3.26 4.46
C LEU A 32 -0.64 -2.88 3.20
N GLY A 33 -1.14 -1.90 2.47
CA GLY A 33 -0.56 -1.43 1.24
C GLY A 33 -0.85 0.05 0.98
N PHE A 34 -0.52 0.48 -0.23
CA PHE A 34 -0.71 1.87 -0.68
C PHE A 34 -1.26 1.86 -2.10
N ILE A 35 -2.32 2.64 -2.35
CA ILE A 35 -2.84 2.82 -3.72
C ILE A 35 -1.81 3.59 -4.53
N THR A 36 -1.31 2.97 -5.59
CA THR A 36 -0.38 3.58 -6.55
C THR A 36 -1.07 3.97 -7.86
N THR A 37 -2.22 3.37 -8.17
CA THR A 37 -2.99 3.63 -9.39
C THR A 37 -4.49 3.48 -9.13
N GLU A 38 -5.25 4.57 -9.27
CA GLU A 38 -6.71 4.61 -9.02
C GLU A 38 -7.56 4.17 -10.22
N ASP A 39 -6.99 4.27 -11.42
CA ASP A 39 -7.64 3.95 -12.69
C ASP A 39 -6.73 3.08 -13.57
N LEU A 40 -7.23 1.91 -13.93
CA LEU A 40 -6.56 0.91 -14.75
C LEU A 40 -7.27 0.70 -16.10
N ALA A 41 -8.12 1.64 -16.53
CA ALA A 41 -8.84 1.57 -17.81
C ALA A 41 -7.91 1.41 -19.01
N HIS A 42 -6.70 1.98 -18.96
CA HIS A 42 -5.67 1.81 -20.00
C HIS A 42 -5.17 0.36 -20.15
N LEU A 43 -5.40 -0.50 -19.15
CA LEU A 43 -5.14 -1.94 -19.19
C LEU A 43 -6.40 -2.77 -19.48
N GLY A 44 -7.54 -2.12 -19.77
CA GLY A 44 -8.84 -2.78 -19.91
C GLY A 44 -9.39 -3.34 -18.61
N VAL A 45 -8.95 -2.81 -17.45
CA VAL A 45 -9.40 -3.27 -16.13
C VAL A 45 -10.26 -2.20 -15.47
N GLU A 46 -11.54 -2.54 -15.26
CA GLU A 46 -12.51 -1.68 -14.60
C GLU A 46 -12.83 -2.15 -13.18
N GLY A 47 -13.29 -1.22 -12.32
CA GLY A 47 -13.70 -1.54 -10.94
C GLY A 47 -12.58 -1.95 -9.98
N LYS A 48 -11.31 -1.91 -10.43
CA LYS A 48 -10.14 -2.30 -9.63
C LYS A 48 -9.15 -1.14 -9.47
N VAL A 49 -8.22 -1.29 -8.53
CA VAL A 49 -7.11 -0.36 -8.28
C VAL A 49 -5.79 -1.12 -8.19
N GLY A 50 -4.70 -0.42 -8.50
CA GLY A 50 -3.34 -0.90 -8.29
C GLY A 50 -2.86 -0.56 -6.88
N VAL A 51 -2.43 -1.58 -6.14
CA VAL A 51 -1.95 -1.44 -4.75
C VAL A 51 -0.57 -2.06 -4.63
N PHE A 52 0.35 -1.30 -4.03
CA PHE A 52 1.67 -1.79 -3.65
C PHE A 52 1.68 -2.25 -2.19
N PHE A 53 2.26 -3.43 -1.95
CA PHE A 53 2.38 -4.04 -0.63
C PHE A 53 3.87 -4.17 -0.28
N PRO A 54 4.37 -3.44 0.73
CA PRO A 54 5.77 -3.53 1.15
C PRO A 54 6.05 -4.87 1.86
N HIS A 55 7.26 -5.39 1.68
CA HIS A 55 7.77 -6.52 2.44
C HIS A 55 8.40 -6.04 3.75
N SER A 56 8.08 -6.70 4.86
CA SER A 56 8.70 -6.40 6.15
C SER A 56 10.18 -6.75 6.13
N TYR A 57 10.99 -5.90 6.77
CA TYR A 57 12.46 -5.98 6.84
C TYR A 57 13.17 -6.00 5.48
N ASN A 58 12.50 -5.64 4.39
CA ASN A 58 13.11 -5.62 3.08
C ASN A 58 12.61 -4.42 2.25
N TRP A 59 13.49 -3.75 1.53
CA TRP A 59 13.11 -2.63 0.65
C TRP A 59 12.60 -3.14 -0.70
N SER A 60 11.51 -3.88 -0.64
CA SER A 60 10.83 -4.44 -1.80
C SER A 60 9.34 -4.54 -1.50
N GLY A 61 8.58 -4.94 -2.49
CA GLY A 61 7.18 -5.23 -2.32
C GLY A 61 6.64 -5.89 -3.57
N GLU A 62 5.34 -6.07 -3.56
CA GLU A 62 4.59 -6.61 -4.68
C GLU A 62 3.47 -5.65 -5.07
N PHE A 63 3.05 -5.74 -6.32
CA PHE A 63 1.97 -4.94 -6.87
C PHE A 63 0.82 -5.85 -7.25
N PHE A 64 -0.37 -5.62 -6.68
CA PHE A 64 -1.59 -6.32 -7.08
C PHE A 64 -2.62 -5.36 -7.67
N ILE A 65 -3.41 -5.90 -8.58
CA ILE A 65 -4.66 -5.31 -9.05
C ILE A 65 -5.79 -5.91 -8.22
N VAL A 66 -6.49 -5.09 -7.45
CA VAL A 66 -7.48 -5.56 -6.46
C VAL A 66 -8.84 -4.89 -6.67
N PRO A 67 -9.96 -5.60 -6.44
CA PRO A 67 -11.29 -5.01 -6.52
C PRO A 67 -11.47 -3.87 -5.52
N LYS A 68 -12.08 -2.77 -5.93
CA LYS A 68 -12.28 -1.57 -5.08
C LYS A 68 -13.05 -1.90 -3.80
N GLU A 69 -14.00 -2.83 -3.87
CA GLU A 69 -14.81 -3.29 -2.74
C GLU A 69 -14.02 -4.05 -1.66
N HIS A 70 -12.79 -4.49 -1.95
CA HIS A 70 -11.92 -5.16 -0.98
C HIS A 70 -10.85 -4.22 -0.38
N VAL A 71 -10.88 -2.95 -0.76
CA VAL A 71 -9.91 -1.94 -0.34
C VAL A 71 -10.57 -1.02 0.68
N ARG A 72 -9.96 -0.93 1.86
CA ARG A 72 -10.36 -0.03 2.93
C ARG A 72 -9.31 1.04 3.15
N PRO A 73 -9.61 2.33 2.86
CA PRO A 73 -8.70 3.43 3.16
C PRO A 73 -8.37 3.52 4.66
N LEU A 74 -7.12 3.86 4.97
CA LEU A 74 -6.67 4.18 6.31
C LEU A 74 -6.51 5.69 6.44
N ASN A 75 -7.15 6.29 7.45
CA ASN A 75 -6.96 7.69 7.79
C ASN A 75 -5.80 7.83 8.79
N LEU A 76 -4.59 7.46 8.36
CA LEU A 76 -3.37 7.49 9.16
C LEU A 76 -2.23 8.14 8.37
N PRO A 77 -1.26 8.79 9.03
CA PRO A 77 -0.12 9.38 8.35
C PRO A 77 0.65 8.34 7.51
N PRO A 78 0.81 8.54 6.19
CA PRO A 78 1.41 7.51 5.31
C PRO A 78 2.82 7.09 5.75
N GLY A 79 3.61 8.01 6.32
CA GLY A 79 4.94 7.71 6.83
C GLY A 79 4.95 6.78 8.04
N GLU A 80 3.98 6.90 8.94
CA GLU A 80 3.84 6.01 10.10
C GLU A 80 3.37 4.63 9.67
N VAL A 81 2.38 4.58 8.77
CA VAL A 81 1.91 3.34 8.15
C VAL A 81 3.05 2.62 7.41
N MET A 82 3.89 3.35 6.68
CA MET A 82 5.03 2.80 5.96
C MET A 82 6.08 2.23 6.91
N LYS A 83 6.40 2.95 8.00
CA LYS A 83 7.30 2.46 9.05
C LYS A 83 6.75 1.20 9.72
N PHE A 84 5.47 1.17 10.03
CA PHE A 84 4.80 0.00 10.60
C PHE A 84 4.93 -1.23 9.70
N ALA A 85 4.65 -1.07 8.40
CA ALA A 85 4.72 -2.17 7.44
C ALA A 85 6.15 -2.71 7.25
N PHE A 86 7.15 -1.83 7.10
CA PHE A 86 8.55 -2.23 6.97
C PHE A 86 9.12 -2.86 8.24
N THR A 87 8.59 -2.54 9.42
CA THR A 87 9.00 -3.15 10.68
C THR A 87 8.20 -4.41 11.02
N GLY A 88 7.32 -4.87 10.13
CA GLY A 88 6.48 -6.04 10.39
C GLY A 88 5.52 -5.85 11.56
N GLY A 89 5.12 -4.61 11.83
CA GLY A 89 4.20 -4.26 12.91
C GLY A 89 4.82 -4.10 14.30
N VAL A 90 6.15 -4.09 14.41
CA VAL A 90 6.85 -3.88 15.70
C VAL A 90 6.72 -2.44 16.20
N THR A 91 6.60 -1.47 15.28
CA THR A 91 6.37 -0.07 15.66
C THR A 91 4.88 0.21 15.85
N THR A 92 4.53 1.34 16.44
CA THR A 92 3.12 1.78 16.54
C THR A 92 2.85 2.82 15.46
N VAL A 93 1.63 2.78 14.89
CA VAL A 93 1.06 3.82 14.03
C VAL A 93 0.23 4.75 14.88
#